data_AF-A0AAD6IDB0-F1
#
_entry.id   AF-A0AAD6IDB0-F1
#
_cell.length_a   1.000
_cell.length_b   1.000
_cell.length_c   1.000
_cell.angle_alpha   90.00
_cell.angle_beta   90.00
_cell.angle_gamma   90.00
#
_symmetry.space_group_name_H-M   'P 1'
#
loop_
_entity.id
_entity.type
_entity.pdbx_description
1 polymer ?
#
loop_
_entity_poly.entity_id
_entity_poly.type
_entity_poly.pdbx_seq_one_letter_code
_entity_poly.pdbx_strand_id
1 'polypeptide(L)'
;MPVRGIRTATTAQNGAGAFILQCKRLDFHFCNSGGSSRGMVAFLQNNLKSFARQNPQIEIRVSPRPQKHPLIKGLYINGREKPVCVRNMEPGEILKKANLLKEASGEKLKRTKKPVTSLNESVRGIWSPYHGDLRGV
;
A
#
# COMPACT_ATOMS: atom_id res chain seq x y z
N MET A 1 -24.55 -41.35 10.00
CA MET A 1 -24.77 -39.94 9.58
C MET A 1 -23.98 -39.68 8.31
N PRO A 2 -24.56 -39.20 7.20
CA PRO A 2 -23.79 -38.90 5.99
C PRO A 2 -22.95 -37.62 6.22
N VAL A 3 -21.68 -37.67 5.83
CA VAL A 3 -20.78 -36.50 5.87
C VAL A 3 -21.16 -35.55 4.73
N ARG A 4 -21.35 -34.26 5.06
CA ARG A 4 -21.64 -33.20 4.08
C ARG A 4 -20.52 -32.18 4.06
N GLY A 5 -19.90 -31.96 2.90
CA GLY A 5 -18.85 -30.96 2.73
C GLY A 5 -19.39 -29.52 2.82
N ILE A 6 -18.67 -28.66 3.53
CA ILE A 6 -18.94 -27.23 3.61
C ILE A 6 -18.04 -26.52 2.60
N ARG A 7 -18.64 -25.73 1.70
CA ARG A 7 -17.88 -24.95 0.72
C ARG A 7 -17.04 -23.89 1.44
N THR A 8 -15.73 -23.93 1.23
CA THR A 8 -14.76 -23.00 1.82
C THR A 8 -13.79 -22.52 0.74
N ALA A 9 -13.37 -21.25 0.81
CA ALA A 9 -12.41 -20.65 -0.12
C ALA A 9 -11.07 -20.40 0.59
N THR A 10 -9.97 -20.47 -0.16
CA THR A 10 -8.62 -20.19 0.34
C THR A 10 -8.38 -18.69 0.47
N THR A 11 -7.56 -18.29 1.46
CA THR A 11 -7.15 -16.89 1.64
C THR A 11 -5.74 -16.70 1.10
N ALA A 12 -5.55 -15.73 0.21
CA ALA A 12 -4.24 -15.41 -0.35
C ALA A 12 -3.36 -14.68 0.68
N GLN A 13 -2.08 -15.08 0.76
CA GLN A 13 -1.08 -14.50 1.65
C GLN A 13 0.10 -13.97 0.84
N ASN A 14 0.11 -12.66 0.57
CA ASN A 14 1.21 -12.03 -0.17
C ASN A 14 2.53 -12.16 0.61
N GLY A 15 3.59 -12.62 -0.06
CA GLY A 15 4.94 -12.80 0.51
C GLY A 15 5.25 -14.21 1.03
N ALA A 16 4.26 -15.10 1.19
CA ALA A 16 4.53 -16.48 1.61
C ALA A 16 5.16 -17.35 0.50
N GLY A 17 4.78 -17.11 -0.76
CA GLY A 17 5.35 -17.79 -1.93
C GLY A 17 6.01 -16.81 -2.91
N ALA A 18 5.24 -15.83 -3.36
CA ALA A 18 5.74 -14.71 -4.16
C ALA A 18 5.33 -13.39 -3.53
N PHE A 19 6.13 -12.36 -3.76
CA PHE A 19 5.83 -10.99 -3.35
C PHE A 19 5.27 -10.19 -4.52
N ILE A 20 4.09 -9.63 -4.33
CA ILE A 20 3.43 -8.70 -5.24
C ILE A 20 3.43 -7.32 -4.60
N LEU A 21 4.06 -6.35 -5.27
CA LEU A 21 4.03 -4.96 -4.82
C LEU A 21 2.58 -4.45 -4.82
N GLN A 22 2.17 -3.82 -3.73
CA GLN A 22 0.77 -3.40 -3.54
C GLN A 22 0.38 -2.19 -4.38
N CYS A 23 1.32 -1.25 -4.59
CA CYS A 23 1.09 -0.09 -5.45
C CYS A 23 1.17 -0.53 -6.91
N LYS A 24 0.05 -0.47 -7.63
CA LYS A 24 -0.02 -0.87 -9.04
C LYS A 24 0.14 0.31 -10.01
N ARG A 25 -0.29 1.50 -9.60
CA ARG A 25 -0.27 2.69 -10.45
C ARG A 25 -0.04 3.96 -9.63
N LEU A 26 0.77 4.86 -10.15
CA LEU A 26 0.96 6.22 -9.63
C LEU A 26 0.53 7.24 -10.70
N ASP A 27 -0.49 8.02 -10.37
CA ASP A 27 -0.96 9.13 -11.19
C ASP A 27 -0.35 10.44 -10.68
N PHE A 28 0.40 11.13 -11.54
CA PHE A 28 0.96 12.45 -11.29
C PHE A 28 0.13 13.52 -11.98
N HIS A 29 -0.48 14.39 -11.18
CA HIS A 29 -1.25 15.53 -11.65
C HIS A 29 -0.50 16.84 -11.38
N PHE A 30 -0.48 17.71 -12.39
CA PHE A 30 0.23 18.99 -12.34
C PHE A 30 -0.53 20.08 -13.12
N CYS A 31 -0.24 21.34 -12.84
CA CYS A 31 -0.76 22.48 -13.59
C CYS A 31 0.39 23.27 -14.22
N ASN A 32 0.26 23.65 -15.50
CA ASN A 32 1.30 24.39 -16.23
C ASN A 32 1.48 25.83 -15.72
N SER A 33 0.39 26.51 -15.38
CA SER A 33 0.40 27.93 -15.02
C SER A 33 0.51 28.19 -13.51
N GLY A 34 0.21 27.20 -12.68
CA GLY A 34 0.16 27.38 -11.23
C GLY A 34 1.54 27.32 -10.57
N GLY A 35 1.93 28.39 -9.86
CA GLY A 35 3.21 28.45 -9.12
C GLY A 35 3.41 27.32 -8.09
N SER A 36 2.32 26.74 -7.60
CA SER A 36 2.36 25.59 -6.69
C SER A 36 2.77 24.26 -7.31
N SER A 37 2.74 24.15 -8.64
CA SER A 37 3.17 22.97 -9.40
C SER A 37 4.60 23.05 -9.90
N ARG A 38 5.35 24.13 -9.63
CA ARG A 38 6.72 24.32 -10.13
C ARG A 38 7.63 23.13 -9.82
N GLY A 39 7.67 22.70 -8.57
CA GLY A 39 8.48 21.54 -8.17
C GLY A 39 8.00 20.22 -8.79
N MET A 40 6.69 20.05 -9.00
CA MET A 40 6.15 18.88 -9.71
C MET A 40 6.61 18.87 -11.17
N VAL A 41 6.54 19.99 -11.87
CA VAL A 41 7.00 20.09 -13.27
C VAL A 41 8.50 19.76 -13.36
N ALA A 42 9.32 20.31 -12.46
CA ALA A 42 10.74 19.99 -12.40
C ALA A 42 11.01 18.51 -12.09
N PHE A 43 10.23 17.89 -11.19
CA PHE A 43 10.31 16.45 -10.91
C PHE A 43 9.96 15.61 -12.14
N LEU A 44 8.89 15.97 -12.87
CA LEU A 44 8.47 15.28 -14.09
C LEU A 44 9.54 15.32 -15.19
N GLN A 45 10.27 16.44 -15.30
CA GLN A 45 11.33 16.62 -16.29
C GLN A 45 12.60 15.84 -15.94
N ASN A 46 13.06 15.92 -14.69
CA ASN A 46 14.40 15.47 -14.31
C ASN A 46 14.44 14.11 -13.60
N ASN A 47 13.43 13.80 -12.78
CA ASN A 47 13.49 12.65 -11.85
C ASN A 47 12.52 11.52 -12.21
N LEU A 48 11.42 11.82 -12.90
CA LEU A 48 10.39 10.81 -13.19
C LEU A 48 10.92 9.65 -14.03
N LYS A 49 11.75 9.94 -15.04
CA LYS A 49 12.31 8.90 -15.93
C LYS A 49 13.15 7.88 -15.17
N SER A 50 14.04 8.34 -14.28
CA SER A 50 14.85 7.45 -13.45
C SER A 50 13.99 6.67 -12.46
N PHE A 51 13.00 7.33 -11.85
CA PHE A 51 12.05 6.68 -10.94
C PHE A 51 11.25 5.59 -11.66
N ALA A 52 10.74 5.86 -12.86
CA ALA A 52 10.00 4.89 -13.67
C ALA A 52 10.85 3.67 -14.04
N ARG A 53 12.09 3.91 -14.46
CA ARG A 53 13.04 2.84 -14.82
C ARG A 53 13.37 1.92 -13.64
N GLN A 54 13.44 2.48 -12.42
CA GLN A 54 13.68 1.70 -11.20
C GLN A 54 12.45 0.93 -10.72
N ASN A 55 11.25 1.28 -11.18
CA ASN A 55 9.98 0.71 -10.72
C ASN A 55 9.12 0.24 -11.90
N PRO A 56 9.60 -0.71 -12.72
CA PRO A 56 8.88 -1.14 -13.93
C PRO A 56 7.54 -1.84 -13.62
N GLN A 57 7.37 -2.34 -12.40
CA GLN A 57 6.14 -2.98 -11.92
C GLN A 57 5.00 -2.01 -11.58
N ILE A 58 5.25 -0.69 -11.59
CA ILE A 58 4.25 0.34 -11.30
C ILE A 58 3.92 1.08 -12.60
N GLU A 59 2.64 1.11 -12.96
CA GLU A 59 2.17 1.95 -14.05
C GLU A 59 2.29 3.43 -13.64
N ILE A 60 2.95 4.24 -14.46
CA ILE A 60 3.12 5.67 -14.19
C ILE A 60 2.30 6.45 -15.21
N ARG A 61 1.34 7.22 -14.70
CA ARG A 61 0.50 8.09 -15.53
C ARG A 61 0.76 9.54 -15.17
N VAL A 62 0.93 10.37 -16.20
CA VAL A 62 1.08 11.81 -16.03
C VAL A 62 -0.08 12.48 -16.73
N SER A 63 -0.80 13.35 -16.04
CA SER A 63 -1.88 14.11 -16.67
C SER A 63 -1.96 15.55 -16.14
N PRO A 64 -2.16 16.54 -17.03
CA PRO A 64 -2.37 17.91 -16.61
C PRO A 64 -3.74 18.04 -15.91
N ARG A 65 -3.78 18.88 -14.87
CA ARG A 65 -4.98 19.25 -14.13
C ARG A 65 -4.98 20.78 -13.93
N PRO A 66 -5.49 21.54 -14.92
CA PRO A 66 -5.49 23.01 -14.88
C PRO A 66 -6.18 23.55 -13.61
N GLN A 67 -5.71 24.70 -13.11
CA GLN A 67 -6.28 25.43 -11.97
C GLN A 67 -6.42 24.60 -10.67
N LYS A 68 -5.61 23.55 -10.51
CA LYS A 68 -5.62 22.72 -9.30
C LYS A 68 -4.20 22.50 -8.80
N HIS A 69 -4.07 22.29 -7.49
CA HIS A 69 -2.80 21.92 -6.87
C HIS A 69 -2.28 20.59 -7.39
N PRO A 70 -0.94 20.41 -7.45
CA PRO A 70 -0.36 19.15 -7.89
C PRO A 70 -0.67 18.03 -6.89
N LEU A 71 -0.90 16.84 -7.41
CA LEU A 71 -1.34 15.68 -6.65
C LEU A 71 -0.63 14.43 -7.16
N ILE A 72 -0.15 13.58 -6.25
CA ILE A 72 0.21 12.20 -6.57
C ILE A 72 -0.91 11.32 -6.03
N LYS A 73 -1.43 10.42 -6.86
CA LYS A 73 -2.45 9.45 -6.46
C LYS A 73 -1.89 8.05 -6.66
N GLY A 74 -1.70 7.31 -5.57
CA GLY A 74 -1.35 5.89 -5.62
C GLY A 74 -2.59 5.01 -5.63
N LEU A 75 -2.71 4.15 -6.64
CA LEU A 75 -3.74 3.12 -6.72
C LEU A 75 -3.13 1.77 -6.33
N TYR A 76 -3.85 1.02 -5.51
CA TYR A 76 -3.39 -0.24 -4.96
C TYR A 76 -4.21 -1.43 -5.48
N ILE A 77 -3.66 -2.63 -5.36
CA ILE A 77 -4.30 -3.88 -5.82
C ILE A 77 -5.64 -4.11 -5.12
N ASN A 78 -5.76 -3.75 -3.85
CA ASN A 78 -7.00 -3.86 -3.08
C ASN A 78 -8.10 -2.86 -3.50
N GLY A 79 -7.92 -2.12 -4.60
CA GLY A 79 -8.88 -1.17 -5.16
C GLY A 79 -8.92 0.20 -4.46
N ARG A 80 -8.12 0.40 -3.41
CA ARG A 80 -8.05 1.69 -2.71
C ARG A 80 -7.10 2.65 -3.39
N GLU A 81 -7.29 3.93 -3.12
CA GLU A 81 -6.45 5.01 -3.61
C GLU A 81 -5.94 5.86 -2.44
N LYS A 82 -4.70 6.35 -2.52
CA LYS A 82 -4.12 7.30 -1.57
C LYS A 82 -3.66 8.56 -2.31
N PRO A 83 -4.43 9.66 -2.24
CA PRO A 83 -4.03 10.95 -2.78
C PRO A 83 -3.11 11.70 -1.81
N VAL A 84 -2.02 12.27 -2.31
CA VAL A 84 -1.08 13.14 -1.57
C VAL A 84 -0.91 14.44 -2.35
N CYS A 85 -1.32 15.56 -1.74
CA CYS A 85 -1.10 16.89 -2.29
C CYS A 85 0.36 17.28 -2.10
N VAL A 86 1.01 17.75 -3.17
CA VAL A 86 2.44 18.12 -3.17
C VAL A 86 2.64 19.59 -3.57
N ARG A 87 1.72 20.45 -3.16
CA ARG A 87 1.78 21.90 -3.42
C ARG A 87 3.07 22.49 -2.84
N ASN A 88 3.74 23.34 -3.61
CA ASN A 88 4.96 24.07 -3.20
C ASN A 88 6.08 23.16 -2.67
N MET A 89 6.09 21.87 -3.00
CA MET A 89 7.17 20.95 -2.61
C MET A 89 8.28 20.98 -3.65
N GLU A 90 9.51 20.82 -3.19
CA GLU A 90 10.69 20.67 -4.06
C GLU A 90 10.75 19.26 -4.68
N PRO A 91 11.40 19.06 -5.84
CA PRO A 91 11.48 17.76 -6.50
C PRO A 91 11.96 16.60 -5.60
N GLY A 92 12.91 16.89 -4.70
CA GLY A 92 13.40 15.90 -3.73
C GLY A 92 12.35 15.49 -2.69
N GLU A 93 11.48 16.41 -2.27
CA GLU A 93 10.37 16.11 -1.36
C GLU A 93 9.26 15.32 -2.07
N ILE A 94 8.99 15.66 -3.33
CA ILE A 94 8.05 14.94 -4.19
C ILE A 94 8.51 13.49 -4.37
N LEU A 95 9.82 13.27 -4.59
CA LEU A 95 10.40 11.92 -4.65
C LEU A 95 10.16 11.14 -3.34
N LYS A 96 10.34 11.77 -2.18
CA LYS A 96 10.03 11.15 -0.87
C LYS A 96 8.55 10.77 -0.77
N LYS A 97 7.64 11.61 -1.25
CA LYS A 97 6.19 11.31 -1.27
C LYS A 97 5.83 10.19 -2.26
N ALA A 98 6.49 10.14 -3.42
CA ALA A 98 6.33 9.05 -4.37
C ALA A 98 6.81 7.71 -3.79
N ASN A 99 7.99 7.70 -3.12
CA ASN A 99 8.51 6.52 -2.42
C ASN A 99 7.57 6.07 -1.29
N LEU A 100 7.04 7.01 -0.50
CA LEU A 100 6.04 6.70 0.53
C LEU A 100 4.82 5.99 -0.06
N LEU A 101 4.29 6.46 -1.20
CA LEU A 101 3.14 5.83 -1.86
C LEU A 101 3.49 4.46 -2.48
N LYS A 102 4.71 4.30 -2.99
CA LYS A 102 5.22 3.00 -3.47
C LYS A 102 5.28 1.98 -2.32
N GLU A 103 5.81 2.38 -1.17
CA GLU A 103 6.06 1.50 -0.01
C GLU A 103 4.81 1.26 0.83
N ALA A 104 3.82 2.15 0.74
CA ALA A 104 2.58 2.01 1.49
C ALA A 104 1.76 0.79 1.04
N SER A 105 1.02 0.21 1.98
CA SER A 105 -0.09 -0.68 1.65
C SER A 105 -1.33 0.13 1.31
N GLY A 106 -2.25 -0.42 0.52
CA GLY A 106 -3.55 0.21 0.27
C GLY A 106 -4.48 0.25 1.48
N GLU A 107 -4.08 -0.25 2.65
CA GLU A 107 -4.94 -0.31 3.83
C GLU A 107 -5.23 1.08 4.42
N LYS A 108 -6.37 1.17 5.12
CA LYS A 108 -6.76 2.37 5.88
C LYS A 108 -5.84 2.44 7.10
N LEU A 109 -5.33 3.64 7.37
CA LEU A 109 -4.51 3.88 8.55
C LEU A 109 -5.32 3.52 9.80
N LYS A 110 -4.76 2.60 10.59
CA LYS A 110 -5.35 2.09 11.83
C LYS A 110 -4.26 2.03 12.89
N ARG A 111 -4.63 2.25 14.15
CA ARG A 111 -3.69 2.11 15.27
C ARG A 111 -3.39 0.63 15.48
N THR A 112 -2.12 0.24 15.35
CA THR A 112 -1.66 -1.12 15.62
C THR A 112 -1.60 -1.35 17.13
N LYS A 113 -2.38 -2.33 17.62
CA LYS A 113 -2.37 -2.72 19.05
C LYS A 113 -1.49 -3.93 19.34
N LYS A 114 -1.35 -4.82 18.37
CA LYS A 114 -0.62 -6.08 18.49
C LYS A 114 0.39 -6.19 17.34
N PRO A 115 1.61 -6.71 17.59
CA PRO A 115 2.63 -6.83 16.55
C PRO A 115 2.34 -7.96 15.55
N VAL A 116 1.66 -9.03 15.98
CA VAL A 116 1.40 -10.22 15.16
C VAL A 116 -0.08 -10.37 14.87
N THR A 117 -0.40 -10.69 13.61
CA THR A 117 -1.73 -11.09 13.15
C THR A 117 -1.59 -12.45 12.47
N SER A 118 -2.34 -13.46 12.93
CA SER A 118 -2.31 -14.82 12.38
C SER A 118 -3.70 -15.24 11.93
N LEU A 119 -3.77 -15.98 10.81
CA LEU A 119 -4.95 -16.71 10.37
C LEU A 119 -4.93 -18.18 10.84
N ASN A 120 -3.74 -18.68 11.21
CA ASN A 120 -3.55 -20.06 11.61
C ASN A 120 -3.91 -20.27 13.09
N GLU A 121 -4.39 -21.46 13.41
CA GLU A 121 -4.66 -21.89 14.78
C GLU A 121 -3.39 -21.98 15.62
N SER A 122 -3.56 -21.98 16.94
CA SER A 122 -2.46 -22.15 17.89
C SER A 122 -1.85 -23.54 17.75
N VAL A 123 -0.53 -23.62 17.55
CA VAL A 123 0.21 -24.89 17.44
C VAL A 123 0.03 -25.80 18.67
N ARG A 124 -0.10 -25.21 19.86
CA ARG A 124 -0.25 -25.94 21.14
C ARG A 124 -1.70 -26.02 21.63
N GLY A 125 -2.66 -25.55 20.83
CA GLY A 125 -4.04 -25.38 21.26
C GLY A 125 -4.24 -24.18 22.19
N ILE A 126 -5.46 -24.04 22.69
CA ILE A 126 -5.83 -23.08 23.73
C ILE A 126 -5.85 -23.83 25.07
N TRP A 127 -5.41 -23.16 26.14
CA TRP A 127 -5.42 -23.75 27.47
C TRP A 127 -6.81 -24.27 27.86
N SER A 128 -6.85 -25.46 28.46
CA SER A 128 -8.07 -26.11 28.97
C SER A 128 -7.82 -26.62 30.39
N PRO A 129 -8.71 -26.31 31.37
CA PRO A 129 -8.53 -26.71 32.76
C PRO A 129 -8.54 -28.23 32.95
N TYR A 130 -9.26 -28.97 32.10
CA TYR A 130 -9.42 -30.42 32.22
C TYR A 130 -8.25 -31.23 31.64
N HIS A 131 -7.41 -30.59 30.81
CA HIS A 131 -6.31 -31.23 30.09
C HIS A 131 -4.94 -30.82 30.66
N GLY A 132 -4.91 -30.27 31.87
CA GLY A 132 -3.69 -29.93 32.59
C GLY A 132 -3.27 -31.01 33.59
N ASP A 133 -1.97 -31.07 33.86
CA ASP A 133 -1.39 -32.02 34.82
C ASP A 133 -1.62 -31.62 36.29
N LEU A 134 -2.00 -30.35 36.55
CA LEU A 134 -2.24 -29.83 37.88
C LEU A 134 -3.66 -30.20 38.37
N ARG A 135 -3.77 -31.38 38.99
CA ARG A 135 -4.98 -31.84 39.70
C ARG A 135 -4.71 -31.83 41.21
N GLY A 136 -4.71 -30.65 41.83
CA GLY A 136 -4.52 -30.54 43.27
C GLY A 136 -4.24 -29.13 43.75
N VAL A 137 -5.31 -28.41 44.09
CA VAL A 137 -5.38 -27.47 45.21
C VAL A 137 -6.59 -27.87 46.04
#